data_AF-A0A3M1XFG6-F1
#
_entry.id   AF-A0A3M1XFG6-F1
#
_cell.length_a   1.000
_cell.length_b   1.000
_cell.length_c   1.000
_cell.angle_alpha   90.00
_cell.angle_beta   90.00
_cell.angle_gamma   90.00
#
_symmetry.space_group_name_H-M   'P 1'
#
loop_
_entity.id
_entity.type
_entity.pdbx_description
1 polymer ?
#
loop_
_entity_poly.entity_id
_entity_poly.type
_entity_poly.pdbx_seq_one_letter_code
_entity_poly.pdbx_strand_id
1 'polypeptide(L)'
;MDIVKELERLEDLYFGEWEEEKAPLIEALRPVHQELAADEDAFNRFLVQAAERFGGAYIPYLFWEKLAQFMDVPEERTWLQELIRAFANSDFDDEEQMQMKPLLVTYMAKEKDFELDKLRAQVIEKAHPSVREYFLKLITFVKKNTKATGMYCEKFELIRQIPPDFDLLGLPITQLRERLAGV
;
A
#
# COMPACT_ATOMS: atom_id res chain seq x y z
N MET A 1 -0.97 -15.39 18.93
CA MET A 1 -2.28 -15.51 18.28
C MET A 1 -2.23 -16.54 17.14
N ASP A 2 -3.33 -17.23 16.85
CA ASP A 2 -3.46 -18.11 15.67
C ASP A 2 -4.02 -17.28 14.50
N ILE A 3 -3.13 -16.86 13.59
CA ILE A 3 -3.44 -15.93 12.49
C ILE A 3 -4.53 -16.48 11.59
N VAL A 4 -4.48 -17.78 11.28
CA VAL A 4 -5.44 -18.44 10.39
C VAL A 4 -6.84 -18.33 10.99
N LYS A 5 -7.00 -18.68 12.27
CA LYS A 5 -8.30 -18.62 12.95
C LYS A 5 -8.85 -17.22 13.07
N GLU A 6 -7.98 -16.23 13.28
CA GLU A 6 -8.42 -14.84 13.39
C GLU A 6 -8.87 -14.27 12.05
N LEU A 7 -8.14 -14.59 10.96
CA LEU A 7 -8.55 -14.20 9.62
C LEU A 7 -9.81 -14.95 9.16
N GLU A 8 -9.96 -16.24 9.47
CA GLU A 8 -11.20 -17.00 9.23
C GLU A 8 -12.39 -16.38 9.98
N ARG A 9 -12.19 -15.98 11.24
CA ARG A 9 -13.22 -15.29 12.03
C ARG A 9 -13.65 -13.98 11.38
N LEU A 10 -12.69 -13.19 10.88
CA LEU A 10 -12.97 -11.93 10.19
C LEU A 10 -13.65 -12.16 8.84
N GLU A 11 -13.22 -13.18 8.10
CA GLU A 11 -13.84 -13.59 6.84
C GLU A 11 -15.30 -13.99 7.04
N ASP A 12 -15.61 -14.79 8.07
CA ASP A 12 -16.97 -15.18 8.43
C ASP A 12 -17.84 -13.98 8.84
N LEU A 13 -17.25 -13.00 9.54
CA LEU A 13 -17.95 -11.80 10.03
C LEU A 13 -18.31 -10.82 8.90
N TYR A 14 -17.49 -10.76 7.86
CA TYR A 14 -17.68 -9.85 6.72
C TYR A 14 -18.02 -10.60 5.42
N PHE A 15 -18.44 -11.86 5.52
CA PHE A 15 -18.65 -12.75 4.38
C PHE A 15 -19.70 -12.18 3.40
N GLY A 16 -19.28 -11.93 2.15
CA GLY A 16 -20.16 -11.42 1.09
C GLY A 16 -20.45 -9.92 1.13
N GLU A 17 -20.06 -9.21 2.18
CA GLU A 17 -20.27 -7.75 2.35
C GLU A 17 -18.96 -6.96 2.50
N TRP A 18 -17.80 -7.61 2.64
CA TRP A 18 -16.51 -6.91 2.82
C TRP A 18 -16.12 -5.99 1.66
N GLU A 19 -16.55 -6.30 0.43
CA GLU A 19 -16.35 -5.43 -0.73
C GLU A 19 -17.15 -4.12 -0.60
N GLU A 20 -18.26 -4.13 0.14
CA GLU A 20 -19.12 -2.97 0.44
C GLU A 20 -18.79 -2.33 1.81
N GLU A 21 -18.24 -3.10 2.76
CA GLU A 21 -17.88 -2.69 4.12
C GLU A 21 -16.36 -2.73 4.39
N LYS A 22 -15.57 -2.17 3.46
CA LYS A 22 -14.10 -2.15 3.56
C LYS A 22 -13.59 -1.51 4.86
N ALA A 23 -14.17 -0.39 5.29
CA ALA A 23 -13.70 0.37 6.46
C ALA A 23 -13.82 -0.42 7.79
N PRO A 24 -14.96 -1.05 8.12
CA PRO A 24 -15.05 -1.99 9.25
C PRO A 24 -14.01 -3.12 9.23
N LEU A 25 -13.80 -3.75 8.07
CA LEU A 25 -12.79 -4.80 7.90
C LEU A 25 -11.38 -4.27 8.20
N ILE A 26 -11.02 -3.10 7.68
CA ILE A 26 -9.72 -2.46 7.91
C ILE A 26 -9.49 -2.18 9.40
N GLU A 27 -10.50 -1.66 10.10
CA GLU A 27 -10.43 -1.42 11.55
C GLU A 27 -10.26 -2.72 12.34
N ALA A 28 -10.88 -3.81 11.88
CA ALA A 28 -10.76 -5.12 12.51
C ALA A 28 -9.41 -5.81 12.23
N LEU A 29 -8.81 -5.59 11.05
CA LEU A 29 -7.49 -6.11 10.69
C LEU A 29 -6.33 -5.34 11.35
N ARG A 30 -6.53 -4.06 11.68
CA ARG A 30 -5.50 -3.21 12.32
C ARG A 30 -4.91 -3.77 13.61
N PRO A 31 -5.69 -4.23 14.62
CA PRO A 31 -5.12 -4.80 15.84
C PRO A 31 -4.34 -6.10 15.57
N VAL A 32 -4.80 -6.92 14.63
CA VAL A 32 -4.12 -8.16 14.22
C VAL A 32 -2.76 -7.82 13.59
N HIS A 33 -2.71 -6.83 12.69
CA HIS A 33 -1.46 -6.32 12.14
C HIS A 33 -0.52 -5.81 13.24
N GLN A 34 -1.00 -4.96 14.15
CA GLN A 34 -0.17 -4.36 15.21
C GLN A 34 0.46 -5.39 16.14
N GLU A 35 -0.25 -6.47 16.47
CA GLU A 35 0.29 -7.56 17.30
C GLU A 35 1.43 -8.30 16.59
N LEU A 36 1.38 -8.39 15.26
CA LEU A 36 2.32 -9.16 14.45
C LEU A 36 3.49 -8.34 13.92
N ALA A 37 3.42 -7.01 13.96
CA ALA A 37 4.39 -6.11 13.33
C ALA A 37 5.85 -6.30 13.82
N ALA A 38 6.04 -6.85 15.02
CA ALA A 38 7.37 -7.12 15.60
C ALA A 38 7.99 -8.47 15.15
N ASP A 39 7.21 -9.37 14.54
CA ASP A 39 7.68 -10.67 14.04
C ASP A 39 7.54 -10.71 12.52
N GLU A 40 8.66 -10.59 11.83
CA GLU A 40 8.75 -10.57 10.37
C GLU A 40 8.13 -11.82 9.72
N ASP A 41 8.35 -13.00 10.27
CA ASP A 41 7.80 -14.23 9.69
C ASP A 41 6.29 -14.32 9.91
N ALA A 42 5.81 -13.92 11.09
CA ALA A 42 4.38 -13.91 11.40
C ALA A 42 3.63 -12.83 10.61
N PHE A 43 4.22 -11.66 10.46
CA PHE A 43 3.68 -10.57 9.66
C PHE A 43 3.63 -10.95 8.17
N ASN A 44 4.68 -11.56 7.60
CA ASN A 44 4.66 -12.08 6.23
C ASN A 44 3.55 -13.10 6.00
N ARG A 45 3.34 -14.03 6.94
CA ARG A 45 2.22 -14.99 6.87
C ARG A 45 0.87 -14.29 6.91
N PHE A 46 0.71 -13.28 7.76
CA PHE A 46 -0.49 -12.45 7.79
C PHE A 46 -0.73 -11.73 6.46
N LEU A 47 0.31 -11.15 5.85
CA LEU A 47 0.20 -10.48 4.55
C LEU A 47 -0.32 -11.42 3.47
N VAL A 48 0.28 -12.60 3.33
CA VAL A 48 -0.14 -13.59 2.33
C VAL A 48 -1.59 -14.02 2.58
N GLN A 49 -1.92 -14.36 3.82
CA GLN A 49 -3.25 -14.88 4.14
C GLN A 49 -4.36 -13.82 4.11
N ALA A 50 -4.05 -12.57 4.45
CA ALA A 50 -4.97 -11.45 4.34
C ALA A 50 -5.17 -11.08 2.86
N ALA A 51 -4.12 -11.09 2.04
CA ALA A 51 -4.26 -10.86 0.60
C ALA A 51 -5.06 -11.97 -0.10
N GLU A 52 -4.91 -13.23 0.32
CA GLU A 52 -5.70 -14.34 -0.21
C GLU A 52 -7.21 -14.23 0.13
N ARG A 53 -7.55 -13.72 1.32
CA ARG A 53 -8.93 -13.69 1.84
C ARG A 53 -9.66 -12.38 1.56
N PHE A 54 -8.95 -11.27 1.66
CA PHE A 54 -9.49 -9.90 1.60
C PHE A 54 -8.94 -9.11 0.41
N GLY A 55 -8.20 -9.78 -0.48
CA GLY A 55 -7.72 -9.21 -1.74
C GLY A 55 -6.81 -7.99 -1.55
N GLY A 56 -6.95 -7.05 -2.47
CA GLY A 56 -6.20 -5.80 -2.49
C GLY A 56 -6.62 -4.80 -1.41
N ALA A 57 -7.72 -5.03 -0.68
CA ALA A 57 -8.38 -3.99 0.13
C ALA A 57 -7.51 -3.49 1.30
N TYR A 58 -6.72 -4.38 1.90
CA TYR A 58 -5.87 -4.03 3.05
C TYR A 58 -4.43 -3.67 2.65
N ILE A 59 -4.00 -4.04 1.44
CA ILE A 59 -2.64 -3.78 0.96
C ILE A 59 -2.27 -2.28 0.95
N PRO A 60 -3.14 -1.34 0.48
CA PRO A 60 -2.85 0.09 0.53
C PRO A 60 -2.50 0.59 1.93
N TYR A 61 -3.22 0.13 2.96
CA TYR A 61 -3.04 0.55 4.35
C TYR A 61 -1.68 0.09 4.88
N LEU A 62 -1.33 -1.16 4.61
CA LEU A 62 -0.03 -1.74 4.96
C LEU A 62 1.11 -1.05 4.22
N PHE A 63 0.89 -0.74 2.94
CA PHE A 63 1.86 -0.05 2.12
C PHE A 63 2.11 1.37 2.62
N TRP A 64 1.07 2.09 3.06
CA TRP A 64 1.23 3.40 3.69
C TRP A 64 2.15 3.35 4.91
N GLU A 65 1.88 2.46 5.85
CA GLU A 65 2.65 2.31 7.09
C GLU A 65 4.13 1.99 6.78
N LYS A 66 4.37 1.02 5.90
CA LYS A 66 5.73 0.65 5.51
C LYS A 66 6.42 1.73 4.68
N LEU A 67 5.68 2.48 3.88
CA LEU A 67 6.23 3.60 3.13
C LEU A 67 6.64 4.73 4.08
N ALA A 68 5.83 5.03 5.10
CA ALA A 68 6.16 6.02 6.12
C ALA A 68 7.48 5.70 6.84
N GLN A 69 7.69 4.41 7.18
CA GLN A 69 8.95 3.93 7.78
C GLN A 69 10.12 4.00 6.79
N PHE A 70 9.91 3.58 5.54
CA PHE A 70 10.92 3.62 4.48
C PHE A 70 11.44 5.04 4.20
N MET A 71 10.61 6.06 4.37
CA MET A 71 11.05 7.45 4.22
C MET A 71 12.20 7.82 5.17
N ASP A 72 12.31 7.17 6.33
CA ASP A 72 13.39 7.38 7.31
C ASP A 72 14.43 6.25 7.28
N VAL A 73 14.02 5.02 7.00
CA VAL A 73 14.83 3.79 7.08
C VAL A 73 14.77 3.01 5.76
N PRO A 74 15.74 3.20 4.84
CA PRO A 74 15.72 2.56 3.51
C PRO A 74 15.73 1.03 3.52
N GLU A 75 16.06 0.39 4.64
CA GLU A 75 16.05 -1.06 4.86
C GLU A 75 14.63 -1.65 4.81
N GLU A 76 13.59 -0.84 5.07
CA GLU A 76 12.18 -1.24 4.93
C GLU A 76 11.77 -1.51 3.46
N ARG A 77 12.66 -1.27 2.49
CA ARG A 77 12.47 -1.60 1.07
C ARG A 77 11.96 -3.01 0.86
N THR A 78 12.54 -4.00 1.55
CA THR A 78 12.20 -5.42 1.33
C THR A 78 10.70 -5.64 1.54
N TRP A 79 10.14 -5.03 2.57
CA TRP A 79 8.71 -5.08 2.86
C TRP A 79 7.85 -4.45 1.77
N LEU A 80 8.25 -3.26 1.29
CA LEU A 80 7.53 -2.59 0.21
C LEU A 80 7.56 -3.41 -1.08
N GLN A 81 8.67 -4.09 -1.39
CA GLN A 81 8.75 -4.96 -2.56
C GLN A 81 7.86 -6.21 -2.43
N GLU A 82 7.74 -6.79 -1.24
CA GLU A 82 6.82 -7.91 -0.99
C GLU A 82 5.35 -7.46 -1.07
N LEU A 83 5.00 -6.29 -0.54
CA LEU A 83 3.66 -5.71 -0.69
C LEU A 83 3.32 -5.41 -2.16
N ILE A 84 4.28 -4.93 -2.96
CA ILE A 84 4.09 -4.74 -4.41
C ILE A 84 3.87 -6.08 -5.10
N ARG A 85 4.59 -7.13 -4.70
CA ARG A 85 4.38 -8.47 -5.25
C ARG A 85 3.01 -9.00 -4.90
N ALA A 86 2.57 -8.86 -3.64
CA ALA A 86 1.24 -9.26 -3.21
C ALA A 86 0.16 -8.50 -3.99
N PHE A 87 0.28 -7.18 -4.10
CA PHE A 87 -0.64 -6.35 -4.89
C PHE A 87 -0.66 -6.78 -6.36
N ALA A 88 0.50 -6.99 -6.98
CA ALA A 88 0.56 -7.40 -8.38
C ALA A 88 -0.07 -8.78 -8.65
N ASN A 89 -0.20 -9.61 -7.61
CA ASN A 89 -0.82 -10.93 -7.68
C ASN A 89 -2.26 -10.95 -7.15
N SER A 90 -2.76 -9.86 -6.57
CA SER A 90 -4.16 -9.74 -6.15
C SER A 90 -5.03 -9.34 -7.34
N ASP A 91 -6.27 -9.80 -7.37
CA ASP A 91 -7.30 -9.37 -8.31
C ASP A 91 -7.88 -8.00 -7.90
N PHE A 92 -7.02 -6.98 -7.80
CA PHE A 92 -7.43 -5.68 -7.27
C PHE A 92 -8.43 -4.94 -8.16
N ASP A 93 -9.30 -4.15 -7.54
CA ASP A 93 -10.29 -3.33 -8.22
C ASP A 93 -9.76 -1.90 -8.57
N ASP A 94 -10.63 -1.06 -9.13
CA ASP A 94 -10.27 0.32 -9.49
C ASP A 94 -10.05 1.22 -8.27
N GLU A 95 -10.75 0.96 -7.16
CA GLU A 95 -10.62 1.74 -5.93
C GLU A 95 -9.24 1.49 -5.29
N GLU A 96 -8.84 0.23 -5.21
CA GLU A 96 -7.55 -0.20 -4.68
C GLU A 96 -6.40 0.33 -5.55
N GLN A 97 -6.56 0.34 -6.88
CA GLN A 97 -5.62 1.01 -7.78
C GLN A 97 -5.52 2.52 -7.53
N MET A 98 -6.64 3.18 -7.25
CA MET A 98 -6.68 4.61 -6.95
C MET A 98 -5.97 4.93 -5.63
N GLN A 99 -6.14 4.10 -4.60
CA GLN A 99 -5.48 4.23 -3.30
C GLN A 99 -3.98 3.91 -3.39
N MET A 100 -3.60 2.85 -4.10
CA MET A 100 -2.19 2.46 -4.27
C MET A 100 -1.38 3.41 -5.13
N LYS A 101 -1.98 3.98 -6.18
CA LYS A 101 -1.28 4.86 -7.13
C LYS A 101 -0.44 5.96 -6.47
N PRO A 102 -0.97 6.83 -5.59
CA PRO A 102 -0.17 7.87 -4.95
C PRO A 102 0.97 7.31 -4.10
N LEU A 103 0.75 6.16 -3.43
CA LEU A 103 1.76 5.49 -2.63
C LEU A 103 2.89 4.91 -3.48
N LEU A 104 2.55 4.20 -4.55
CA LEU A 104 3.49 3.62 -5.51
C LEU A 104 4.32 4.71 -6.21
N VAL A 105 3.68 5.81 -6.61
CA VAL A 105 4.39 6.97 -7.19
C VAL A 105 5.39 7.54 -6.19
N THR A 106 5.00 7.68 -4.92
CA THR A 106 5.88 8.18 -3.85
C THR A 106 7.06 7.24 -3.61
N TYR A 107 6.81 5.93 -3.47
CA TYR A 107 7.86 4.92 -3.32
C TYR A 107 8.83 4.96 -4.50
N MET A 108 8.33 4.86 -5.74
CA MET A 108 9.15 4.84 -6.94
C MET A 108 9.95 6.12 -7.15
N ALA A 109 9.48 7.26 -6.62
CA ALA A 109 10.21 8.52 -6.69
C ALA A 109 11.41 8.58 -5.73
N LYS A 110 11.31 7.85 -4.62
CA LYS A 110 12.29 7.85 -3.53
C LYS A 110 13.27 6.69 -3.62
N GLU A 111 12.90 5.65 -4.37
CA GLU A 111 13.71 4.47 -4.57
C GLU A 111 14.82 4.67 -5.61
N LYS A 112 15.91 3.91 -5.46
CA LYS A 112 17.02 3.88 -6.40
C LYS A 112 16.61 3.20 -7.72
N ASP A 113 17.06 3.75 -8.85
CA ASP A 113 16.77 3.20 -10.18
C ASP A 113 17.09 1.70 -10.29
N PHE A 114 18.22 1.25 -9.74
CA PHE A 114 18.60 -0.16 -9.72
C PHE A 114 17.58 -1.07 -9.02
N GLU A 115 17.02 -0.62 -7.91
CA GLU A 115 16.02 -1.38 -7.15
C GLU A 115 14.68 -1.42 -7.88
N LEU A 116 14.33 -0.34 -8.59
CA LEU A 116 13.15 -0.33 -9.46
C LEU A 116 13.31 -1.25 -10.68
N ASP A 117 14.49 -1.31 -11.27
CA ASP A 117 14.77 -2.23 -12.38
C ASP A 117 14.71 -3.70 -11.91
N LYS A 118 15.19 -3.98 -10.69
CA LYS A 118 15.06 -5.30 -10.05
C LYS A 118 13.59 -5.66 -9.81
N LEU A 119 12.82 -4.75 -9.21
CA LEU A 119 11.38 -4.93 -8.98
C LEU A 119 10.64 -5.19 -10.30
N ARG A 120 10.98 -4.42 -11.34
CA ARG A 120 10.41 -4.58 -12.68
C ARG A 120 10.63 -5.98 -13.23
N ALA A 121 11.88 -6.45 -13.23
CA ALA A 121 12.23 -7.76 -13.79
C ALA A 121 11.65 -8.93 -12.97
N GLN A 122 11.58 -8.78 -11.64
CA GLN A 122 11.20 -9.87 -10.74
C GLN A 122 9.69 -10.02 -10.56
N VAL A 123 8.95 -8.90 -10.59
CA VAL A 123 7.51 -8.85 -10.29
C VAL A 123 6.73 -8.41 -11.53
N ILE A 124 6.98 -7.19 -12.01
CA ILE A 124 6.10 -6.52 -12.99
C ILE A 124 6.08 -7.23 -14.35
N GLU A 125 7.24 -7.67 -14.84
CA GLU A 125 7.33 -8.32 -16.16
C GLU A 125 6.70 -9.72 -16.20
N LYS A 126 6.50 -10.34 -15.03
CA LYS A 126 5.89 -11.67 -14.88
C LYS A 126 4.39 -11.61 -14.54
N ALA A 127 3.87 -10.44 -14.18
CA ALA A 127 2.46 -10.26 -13.83
C ALA A 127 1.54 -10.34 -15.05
N HIS A 128 0.23 -10.45 -14.78
CA HIS A 128 -0.81 -10.40 -15.82
C HIS A 128 -0.67 -9.11 -16.68
N PRO A 129 -0.95 -9.14 -18.00
CA PRO A 129 -0.71 -8.00 -18.88
C PRO A 129 -1.30 -6.66 -18.42
N SER A 130 -2.49 -6.67 -17.83
CA SER A 130 -3.14 -5.46 -17.28
C SER A 130 -2.36 -4.87 -16.10
N VAL A 131 -1.98 -5.71 -15.14
CA VAL A 131 -1.16 -5.34 -13.98
C VAL A 131 0.20 -4.81 -14.43
N ARG A 132 0.86 -5.52 -15.36
CA ARG A 132 2.12 -5.09 -15.95
C ARG A 132 2.00 -3.71 -16.58
N GLU A 133 0.95 -3.47 -17.36
CA GLU A 133 0.71 -2.17 -18.00
C GLU A 133 0.52 -1.06 -16.97
N TYR A 134 -0.25 -1.31 -15.90
CA TYR A 134 -0.46 -0.38 -14.80
C TYR A 134 0.89 0.06 -14.18
N PHE A 135 1.73 -0.88 -13.76
CA PHE A 135 3.01 -0.56 -13.14
C PHE A 135 3.99 0.13 -14.10
N LEU A 136 4.08 -0.31 -15.36
CA LEU A 136 4.95 0.32 -16.35
C LEU A 136 4.54 1.77 -16.65
N LYS A 137 3.23 2.07 -16.64
CA LYS A 137 2.72 3.44 -16.73
C LYS A 137 3.18 4.28 -15.55
N LEU A 138 3.14 3.75 -14.33
CA LEU A 138 3.61 4.47 -13.13
C LEU A 138 5.11 4.73 -13.16
N ILE A 139 5.94 3.73 -13.49
CA ILE A 139 7.40 3.90 -13.62
C ILE A 139 7.71 4.96 -14.68
N THR A 140 7.04 4.90 -15.83
CA THR A 140 7.21 5.89 -16.90
C THR A 140 6.78 7.28 -16.45
N PHE A 141 5.67 7.38 -15.72
CA PHE A 141 5.16 8.63 -15.17
C PHE A 141 6.19 9.26 -14.22
N VAL A 142 6.71 8.50 -13.26
CA VAL A 142 7.69 8.96 -12.28
C VAL A 142 8.95 9.49 -12.96
N LYS A 143 9.49 8.76 -13.95
CA LYS A 143 10.68 9.15 -14.71
C LYS A 143 10.48 10.43 -15.52
N LYS A 144 9.29 10.65 -16.08
CA LYS A 144 9.01 11.78 -17.00
C LYS A 144 8.47 13.03 -16.30
N ASN A 145 7.84 12.90 -15.13
CA ASN A 145 7.03 13.97 -14.52
C ASN A 145 7.53 14.37 -13.13
N THR A 146 8.83 14.67 -13.01
CA THR A 146 9.50 14.95 -11.72
C THR A 146 8.77 15.98 -10.85
N LYS A 147 8.21 17.05 -11.44
CA LYS A 147 7.42 18.05 -10.70
C LYS A 147 6.13 17.47 -10.10
N ALA A 148 5.39 16.68 -10.89
CA ALA A 148 4.14 16.07 -10.43
C ALA A 148 4.43 15.03 -9.35
N THR A 149 5.44 14.20 -9.57
CA THR A 149 5.94 13.22 -8.61
C THR A 149 6.37 13.89 -7.30
N GLY A 150 7.08 15.02 -7.36
CA GLY A 150 7.47 15.80 -6.18
C GLY A 150 6.29 16.20 -5.32
N MET A 151 5.14 16.56 -5.93
CA MET A 151 3.91 16.87 -5.18
C MET A 151 3.32 15.65 -4.47
N TYR A 152 3.41 14.44 -5.04
CA TYR A 152 2.98 13.22 -4.34
C TYR A 152 3.85 12.97 -3.11
N CYS A 153 5.19 13.08 -3.26
CA CYS A 153 6.10 12.94 -2.13
C CYS A 153 5.83 13.99 -1.05
N GLU A 154 5.66 15.25 -1.44
CA GLU A 154 5.40 16.35 -0.50
C GLU A 154 4.07 16.16 0.24
N LYS A 155 3.02 15.73 -0.47
CA LYS A 155 1.73 15.37 0.16
C LYS A 155 1.91 14.25 1.17
N PHE A 156 2.59 13.17 0.78
CA PHE A 156 2.79 12.03 1.67
C PHE A 156 3.61 12.41 2.90
N GLU A 157 4.67 13.22 2.77
CA GLU A 157 5.46 13.73 3.90
C GLU A 157 4.61 14.48 4.94
N LEU A 158 3.58 15.20 4.51
CA LEU A 158 2.68 15.93 5.42
C LEU A 158 1.80 15.01 6.27
N ILE A 159 1.51 13.80 5.79
CA ILE A 159 0.51 12.90 6.39
C ILE A 159 1.07 11.51 6.75
N ARG A 160 2.33 11.21 6.46
CA ARG A 160 2.90 9.88 6.73
C ARG A 160 2.94 9.50 8.21
N GLN A 161 2.87 10.50 9.11
CA GLN A 161 2.91 10.32 10.56
C GLN A 161 1.53 10.12 11.20
N ILE A 162 0.45 10.23 10.42
CA ILE A 162 -0.90 9.89 10.87
C ILE A 162 -1.30 8.49 10.36
N PRO A 163 -2.28 7.83 10.99
CA PRO A 163 -2.84 6.60 10.47
C PRO A 163 -3.29 6.76 9.01
N PRO A 164 -3.28 5.69 8.18
CA PRO A 164 -3.59 5.78 6.77
C PRO A 164 -4.98 6.40 6.54
N ASP A 165 -4.99 7.52 5.81
CA ASP A 165 -6.20 8.28 5.50
C ASP A 165 -6.16 8.64 4.01
N PHE A 166 -6.88 7.86 3.22
CA PHE A 166 -6.90 7.99 1.76
C PHE A 166 -7.73 9.20 1.30
N ASP A 167 -8.65 9.70 2.12
CA ASP A 167 -9.37 10.94 1.85
C ASP A 167 -8.40 12.13 1.94
N LEU A 168 -7.57 12.19 3.00
CA LEU A 168 -6.52 13.20 3.13
C LEU A 168 -5.47 13.08 2.03
N LEU A 169 -5.04 11.86 1.69
CA LEU A 169 -4.11 11.65 0.57
C LEU A 169 -4.74 12.02 -0.78
N GLY A 170 -6.07 11.98 -0.92
CA GLY A 170 -6.79 12.44 -2.09
C GLY A 170 -6.81 13.97 -2.26
N LEU A 171 -6.71 14.73 -1.16
CA LEU A 171 -6.84 16.20 -1.20
C LEU A 171 -5.74 16.89 -2.01
N PRO A 172 -6.04 17.99 -2.74
CA PRO A 172 -5.00 18.88 -3.27
C PRO A 172 -4.07 19.37 -2.17
N ILE A 173 -2.78 19.52 -2.48
CA ILE A 173 -1.76 19.88 -1.47
C ILE A 173 -2.04 21.19 -0.73
N THR A 174 -2.69 22.16 -1.39
CA THR A 174 -3.11 23.43 -0.77
C THR A 174 -4.17 23.20 0.31
N GLN A 175 -5.22 22.41 -0.01
CA GLN A 175 -6.28 22.06 0.94
C GLN A 175 -5.76 21.20 2.09
N LEU A 176 -4.83 20.28 1.79
CA LEU A 176 -4.19 19.45 2.80
C LEU A 176 -3.43 20.31 3.82
N ARG A 177 -2.64 21.29 3.35
CA ARG A 177 -1.94 22.24 4.21
C ARG A 177 -2.88 23.07 5.06
N GLU A 178 -3.95 23.60 4.49
CA GLU A 178 -4.96 24.37 5.23
C GLU A 178 -5.60 23.52 6.33
N ARG A 179 -5.93 22.26 6.03
CA ARG A 179 -6.54 21.33 6.98
C ARG A 179 -5.60 20.94 8.12
N LEU A 180 -4.31 20.79 7.85
CA LEU A 180 -3.29 20.49 8.87
C LEU A 180 -2.86 21.73 9.67
N ALA A 181 -2.94 22.94 9.09
CA ALA A 181 -2.61 24.19 9.77
C ALA A 181 -3.76 24.72 10.66
N GLY A 182 -4.98 24.21 10.47
CA GLY A 182 -6.16 24.53 11.27
C GLY A 182 -6.32 23.69 12.54
N VAL A 183 -5.28 22.95 12.95
CA VAL A 183 -5.18 22.19 14.21
C VAL A 183 -4.31 22.94 15.20
#